data_AF-A0A444M8D8-F1
#
_entry.id   AF-A0A444M8D8-F1
#
_cell.length_a   1.000
_cell.length_b   1.000
_cell.length_c   1.000
_cell.angle_alpha   90.00
_cell.angle_beta   90.00
_cell.angle_gamma   90.00
#
_symmetry.space_group_name_H-M   'P 1'
#
loop_
_entity.id
_entity.type
_entity.pdbx_description
1 polymer ?
#
loop_
_entity_poly.entity_id
_entity_poly.type
_entity_poly.pdbx_seq_one_letter_code
_entity_poly.pdbx_strand_id
1 'polypeptide(L)'
;MLPCRPSPQSLPSRSARQRRDRQSARHGEADMEEALWALLTGSSAVQAVCGQRIFWGEAPDGTPLPYVVLHLVSGADTPHLRGTDGLWRYRVQIDCYGADRPAASALHRAVVALLNGYSTFTGSGLTGCFLDSTRDDTEDAASRRVSRFSSDFNIIWRA
;
A
#
# COMPACT_ATOMS: atom_id res chain seq x y z
N MET A 1 -32.56 6.53 55.59
CA MET A 1 -32.02 6.96 54.28
C MET A 1 -30.82 6.07 53.96
N LEU A 2 -30.97 5.09 53.07
CA LEU A 2 -29.85 4.28 52.58
C LEU A 2 -29.31 4.88 51.27
N PRO A 3 -27.98 4.92 51.05
CA PRO A 3 -27.43 5.43 49.80
C PRO A 3 -27.52 4.36 48.69
N CYS A 4 -28.08 4.74 47.54
CA CYS A 4 -28.11 3.94 46.32
C CYS A 4 -26.68 3.63 45.86
N ARG A 5 -26.36 2.33 45.71
CA ARG A 5 -25.14 1.88 45.01
C ARG A 5 -25.27 2.17 43.50
N PRO A 6 -24.23 2.69 42.84
CA PRO A 6 -24.23 2.82 41.38
C PRO A 6 -24.06 1.43 40.73
N SER A 7 -24.88 1.16 39.72
CA SER A 7 -24.85 -0.07 38.93
C SER A 7 -23.50 -0.28 38.24
N PRO A 8 -22.98 -1.53 38.14
CA PRO A 8 -21.75 -1.80 37.43
C PRO A 8 -21.99 -1.60 35.93
N GLN A 9 -21.34 -0.59 35.34
CA GLN A 9 -21.34 -0.42 33.88
C GLN A 9 -20.66 -1.64 33.25
N SER A 10 -21.41 -2.38 32.44
CA SER A 10 -20.93 -3.56 31.72
C SER A 10 -19.83 -3.16 30.74
N LEU A 11 -18.59 -3.54 31.05
CA LEU A 11 -17.49 -3.45 30.10
C LEU A 11 -17.86 -4.26 28.84
N PRO A 12 -17.67 -3.72 27.62
CA PRO A 12 -17.97 -4.44 26.40
C PRO A 12 -17.17 -5.75 26.35
N SER A 13 -17.84 -6.84 25.95
CA SER A 13 -17.22 -8.16 25.84
C SER A 13 -16.04 -8.13 24.88
N ARG A 14 -15.00 -8.93 25.16
CA ARG A 14 -13.77 -9.02 24.34
C ARG A 14 -14.06 -9.21 22.83
N SER A 15 -15.16 -9.87 22.48
CA SER A 15 -15.58 -10.12 21.11
C SER A 15 -16.09 -8.88 20.35
N ALA A 16 -16.68 -7.89 21.04
CA ALA A 16 -17.17 -6.66 20.41
C ALA A 16 -16.04 -5.68 20.09
N ARG A 17 -15.04 -5.58 20.98
CA ARG A 17 -13.83 -4.77 20.78
C ARG A 17 -13.02 -5.29 19.60
N GLN A 18 -12.79 -6.61 19.56
CA GLN A 18 -12.06 -7.27 18.48
C GLN A 18 -12.75 -7.20 17.11
N ARG A 19 -14.09 -7.02 17.06
CA ARG A 19 -14.83 -6.78 15.82
C ARG A 19 -14.66 -5.35 15.30
N ARG A 20 -14.67 -4.34 16.16
CA ARG A 20 -14.39 -2.94 15.76
C ARG A 20 -12.97 -2.78 15.25
N ASP A 21 -11.99 -3.33 15.98
CA ASP A 21 -10.58 -3.21 15.61
C ASP A 21 -10.31 -3.83 14.23
N ARG A 22 -10.93 -4.98 13.92
CA ARG A 22 -10.86 -5.62 12.59
C ARG A 22 -11.53 -4.82 11.48
N GLN A 23 -12.59 -4.07 11.77
CA GLN A 23 -13.30 -3.29 10.77
C GLN A 23 -12.56 -1.99 10.45
N SER A 24 -11.99 -1.33 11.45
CA SER A 24 -11.11 -0.16 11.26
C SER A 24 -9.83 -0.52 10.50
N ALA A 25 -9.25 -1.69 10.75
CA ALA A 25 -8.09 -2.19 9.98
C ALA A 25 -8.40 -2.29 8.48
N ARG A 26 -9.55 -2.87 8.14
CA ARG A 26 -9.97 -3.07 6.74
C ARG A 26 -10.29 -1.77 6.01
N HIS A 27 -10.81 -0.77 6.72
CA HIS A 27 -11.03 0.55 6.12
C HIS A 27 -9.71 1.28 5.88
N GLY A 28 -8.78 1.27 6.86
CA GLY A 28 -7.48 1.90 6.69
C GLY A 28 -6.61 1.27 5.59
N GLU A 29 -6.79 -0.03 5.32
CA GLU A 29 -6.16 -0.70 4.19
C GLU A 29 -6.70 -0.19 2.85
N ALA A 30 -8.03 -0.18 2.67
CA ALA A 30 -8.67 0.31 1.46
C ALA A 30 -8.37 1.79 1.19
N ASP A 31 -8.41 2.63 2.23
CA ASP A 31 -8.07 4.06 2.12
C ASP A 31 -6.59 4.26 1.73
N MET A 32 -5.69 3.41 2.23
CA MET A 32 -4.27 3.43 1.86
C MET A 32 -4.05 2.98 0.41
N GLU A 33 -4.72 1.92 -0.04
CA GLU A 33 -4.64 1.45 -1.42
C GLU A 33 -5.12 2.52 -2.41
N GLU A 34 -6.24 3.18 -2.11
CA GLU A 34 -6.77 4.28 -2.92
C GLU A 34 -5.81 5.48 -2.94
N ALA A 35 -5.27 5.88 -1.79
CA ALA A 35 -4.32 6.99 -1.70
C ALA A 35 -3.01 6.72 -2.44
N LEU A 36 -2.46 5.50 -2.34
CA LEU A 36 -1.27 5.11 -3.07
C LEU A 36 -1.51 5.09 -4.58
N TRP A 37 -2.64 4.53 -4.99
CA TRP A 37 -3.04 4.52 -6.40
C TRP A 37 -3.22 5.93 -6.95
N ALA A 38 -3.87 6.82 -6.21
CA ALA A 38 -4.04 8.22 -6.57
C ALA A 38 -2.70 8.97 -6.67
N LEU A 39 -1.75 8.69 -5.77
CA LEU A 39 -0.40 9.26 -5.84
C LEU A 39 0.33 8.83 -7.12
N LEU A 40 0.28 7.55 -7.47
CA LEU A 40 0.94 7.01 -8.66
C LEU A 40 0.29 7.50 -9.95
N THR A 41 -1.04 7.45 -10.04
CA THR A 41 -1.80 7.91 -11.21
C THR A 41 -1.78 9.43 -11.35
N GLY A 42 -1.59 10.19 -10.27
CA GLY A 42 -1.44 11.64 -10.30
C GLY A 42 -0.05 12.14 -10.75
N SER A 43 0.96 11.26 -10.77
CA SER A 43 2.32 11.64 -11.16
C SER A 43 2.51 11.70 -12.67
N SER A 44 2.82 12.89 -13.19
CA SER A 44 3.12 13.08 -14.63
C SER A 44 4.33 12.26 -15.09
N ALA A 45 5.32 12.04 -14.21
CA ALA A 45 6.51 11.25 -14.52
C ALA A 45 6.18 9.76 -14.73
N VAL A 46 5.27 9.20 -13.93
CA VAL A 46 4.82 7.80 -14.06
C VAL A 46 3.89 7.66 -15.26
N GLN A 47 2.94 8.60 -15.43
CA GLN A 47 2.04 8.63 -16.58
C GLN A 47 2.78 8.75 -17.91
N ALA A 48 3.91 9.47 -17.96
CA ALA A 48 4.71 9.57 -19.18
C ALA A 48 5.25 8.22 -19.66
N VAL A 49 5.39 7.23 -18.78
CA VAL A 49 5.93 5.90 -19.11
C VAL A 49 4.82 4.87 -19.31
N CYS A 50 3.91 4.72 -18.34
CA CYS A 50 2.86 3.68 -18.38
C CYS A 50 1.43 4.22 -18.57
N GLY A 51 1.24 5.54 -18.64
CA GLY A 51 -0.08 6.15 -18.62
C GLY A 51 -0.84 5.79 -17.33
N GLN A 52 -2.11 5.42 -17.47
CA GLN A 52 -2.99 5.02 -16.38
C GLN A 52 -3.00 3.50 -16.12
N ARG A 53 -1.98 2.77 -16.59
CA ARG A 53 -1.89 1.30 -16.47
C ARG A 53 -1.25 0.88 -15.15
N ILE A 54 -1.94 1.17 -14.05
CA ILE A 54 -1.55 0.82 -12.69
C ILE A 54 -2.70 0.03 -12.07
N PHE A 55 -2.44 -1.21 -11.68
CA PHE A 55 -3.47 -2.16 -11.23
C PHE A 55 -3.12 -2.74 -9.86
N TRP A 56 -4.13 -2.97 -9.03
CA TRP A 56 -3.99 -3.77 -7.81
C TRP A 56 -4.22 -5.24 -8.13
N GLY A 57 -3.37 -6.12 -7.59
CA GLY A 57 -3.50 -7.57 -7.69
C GLY A 57 -3.03 -8.15 -9.01
N GLU A 58 -3.65 -7.81 -10.14
CA GLU A 58 -3.28 -8.36 -11.44
C GLU A 58 -3.64 -7.40 -12.58
N ALA A 59 -2.84 -7.37 -13.65
CA ALA A 59 -3.17 -6.63 -14.85
C ALA A 59 -4.10 -7.48 -15.75
N PRO A 60 -5.17 -6.89 -16.33
CA PRO A 60 -6.04 -7.62 -17.27
C PRO A 60 -5.28 -8.22 -18.45
N ASP A 61 -5.76 -9.35 -18.97
CA ASP A 61 -5.21 -9.99 -20.16
C ASP A 61 -5.13 -9.02 -21.35
N GLY A 62 -3.97 -9.01 -22.01
CA GLY A 62 -3.73 -8.13 -23.15
C GLY A 62 -3.40 -6.68 -22.78
N THR A 63 -3.17 -6.37 -21.50
CA THR A 63 -2.69 -5.04 -21.07
C THR A 63 -1.39 -4.68 -21.80
N PRO A 64 -1.34 -3.54 -22.51
CA PRO A 64 -0.14 -3.13 -23.23
C PRO A 64 0.98 -2.71 -22.27
N LEU A 65 2.20 -3.13 -22.57
CA LEU A 65 3.40 -2.74 -21.83
C LEU A 65 3.81 -1.28 -22.17
N PRO A 66 4.43 -0.53 -21.24
CA PRO A 66 4.70 -0.91 -19.85
C PRO A 66 3.50 -0.63 -18.91
N TYR A 67 3.40 -1.39 -17.83
CA TYR A 67 2.37 -1.27 -16.78
C TYR A 67 2.93 -1.60 -15.38
N VAL A 68 2.19 -1.22 -14.34
CA VAL A 68 2.53 -1.48 -12.93
C VAL A 68 1.47 -2.35 -12.29
N VAL A 69 1.90 -3.33 -11.49
CA VAL A 69 1.02 -4.11 -10.59
C VAL A 69 1.43 -3.85 -9.14
N LEU A 70 0.44 -3.61 -8.29
CA LEU A 70 0.58 -3.34 -6.87
C LEU A 70 0.04 -4.53 -6.09
N HIS A 71 0.82 -5.05 -5.15
CA HIS A 71 0.43 -6.14 -4.28
C HIS A 71 0.61 -5.75 -2.83
N LEU A 72 -0.46 -5.83 -2.04
CA LEU A 72 -0.34 -5.72 -0.60
C LEU A 72 0.29 -7.00 -0.05
N VAL A 73 1.53 -6.91 0.44
CA VAL A 73 2.25 -8.06 0.99
C VAL A 73 1.87 -8.30 2.45
N SER A 74 1.76 -7.21 3.21
CA SER A 74 1.36 -7.27 4.62
C SER A 74 0.92 -5.91 5.11
N GLY A 75 -0.07 -5.88 6.00
CA GLY A 75 -0.44 -4.70 6.77
C GLY A 75 -0.46 -5.04 8.26
N ALA A 76 0.22 -4.24 9.07
CA ALA A 76 0.18 -4.36 10.52
C ALA A 76 -0.13 -3.00 11.15
N ASP A 77 -1.14 -3.00 12.02
CA ASP A 77 -1.20 -2.02 13.10
C ASP A 77 0.02 -2.26 13.98
N THR A 78 0.80 -1.23 14.31
CA THR A 78 1.88 -1.43 15.29
C THR A 78 1.26 -1.32 16.68
N PRO A 79 1.00 -2.43 17.41
CA PRO A 79 0.32 -2.34 18.68
C PRO A 79 1.36 -1.98 19.73
N HIS A 80 1.24 -0.79 20.34
CA HIS A 80 2.12 -0.39 21.43
C HIS A 80 1.49 -0.74 22.77
N LEU A 81 2.30 -0.78 23.84
CA LEU A 81 1.83 -1.07 25.22
C LEU A 81 0.78 -0.06 25.74
N ARG A 82 0.56 1.06 25.04
CA ARG A 82 -0.47 2.08 25.33
C ARG A 82 -1.72 1.99 24.44
N GLY A 83 -1.80 1.00 23.55
CA GLY A 83 -2.85 0.89 22.52
C GLY A 83 -2.31 1.18 21.12
N THR A 84 -3.21 1.11 20.14
CA THR A 84 -2.96 1.44 18.73
C THR A 84 -2.93 2.96 18.60
N ASP A 85 -1.85 3.55 18.12
CA ASP A 85 -1.70 5.00 17.91
C ASP A 85 -2.33 5.47 16.59
N GLY A 86 -3.04 4.57 15.89
CA GLY A 86 -3.59 4.82 14.57
C GLY A 86 -2.53 4.80 13.47
N LEU A 87 -1.29 4.40 13.78
CA LEU A 87 -0.19 4.30 12.82
C LEU A 87 -0.07 2.87 12.29
N TRP A 88 -0.37 2.75 11.01
CA TRP A 88 -0.30 1.50 10.27
C TRP A 88 0.97 1.47 9.43
N ARG A 89 1.58 0.29 9.38
CA ARG A 89 2.71 0.01 8.50
C ARG A 89 2.28 -1.07 7.52
N TYR A 90 2.23 -0.69 6.25
CA TYR A 90 1.94 -1.59 5.16
C TYR A 90 3.23 -1.85 4.38
N ARG A 91 3.38 -3.07 3.87
CA ARG A 91 4.39 -3.42 2.88
C ARG A 91 3.67 -3.71 1.58
N VAL A 92 3.94 -2.90 0.57
CA VAL A 92 3.38 -3.05 -0.78
C VAL A 92 4.51 -3.39 -1.72
N GLN A 93 4.37 -4.51 -2.44
CA GLN A 93 5.24 -4.86 -3.54
C GLN A 93 4.72 -4.19 -4.80
N ILE A 94 5.61 -3.53 -5.53
CA ILE A 94 5.32 -2.84 -6.78
C ILE A 94 6.15 -3.48 -7.88
N ASP A 95 5.45 -4.09 -8.83
CA ASP A 95 6.03 -4.79 -9.96
C ASP A 95 5.87 -3.96 -11.23
N CYS A 96 7.00 -3.54 -11.80
CA CYS A 96 7.06 -2.75 -13.03
C CYS A 96 7.38 -3.67 -14.21
N TYR A 97 6.43 -3.83 -15.13
CA TYR A 97 6.59 -4.66 -16.32
C TYR A 97 6.89 -3.80 -17.56
N GLY A 98 7.89 -4.22 -18.34
CA GLY A 98 8.28 -3.56 -19.59
C GLY A 98 8.46 -4.53 -20.75
N ALA A 99 8.31 -4.00 -21.97
CA ALA A 99 8.55 -4.76 -23.21
C ALA A 99 10.03 -5.18 -23.36
N ASP A 100 10.92 -4.45 -22.69
CA ASP A 100 12.34 -4.73 -22.54
C ASP A 100 12.83 -4.20 -21.17
N ARG A 101 14.07 -4.55 -20.83
CA ARG A 101 14.70 -4.15 -19.57
C ARG A 101 14.84 -2.63 -19.43
N PRO A 102 15.26 -1.85 -20.44
CA PRO A 102 15.29 -0.38 -20.34
C PRO A 102 13.93 0.24 -20.05
N ALA A 103 12.85 -0.22 -20.68
CA ALA A 103 11.49 0.28 -20.44
C ALA A 103 11.03 -0.04 -19.01
N ALA A 104 11.27 -1.27 -18.55
CA ALA A 104 10.93 -1.67 -17.18
C ALA A 104 11.74 -0.87 -16.14
N SER A 105 13.03 -0.61 -16.40
CA SER A 105 13.90 0.19 -15.54
C SER A 105 13.51 1.67 -15.52
N ALA A 106 13.11 2.25 -16.66
CA ALA A 106 12.64 3.63 -16.73
C ALA A 106 11.37 3.82 -15.88
N LEU A 107 10.42 2.89 -15.97
CA LEU A 107 9.21 2.89 -15.14
C LEU A 107 9.55 2.74 -13.66
N HIS A 108 10.39 1.76 -13.31
CA HIS A 108 10.85 1.53 -11.95
C HIS A 108 11.50 2.77 -11.34
N ARG A 109 12.39 3.43 -12.07
CA ARG A 109 13.04 4.67 -11.61
C ARG A 109 12.03 5.80 -11.38
N ALA A 110 11.03 5.94 -12.23
CA ALA A 110 9.98 6.96 -12.06
C ALA A 110 9.16 6.68 -10.79
N VAL A 111 8.82 5.42 -10.53
CA VAL A 111 8.11 5.00 -9.31
C VAL A 111 8.96 5.22 -8.06
N VAL A 112 10.22 4.79 -8.07
CA VAL A 112 11.14 4.99 -6.93
C VAL A 112 11.36 6.47 -6.65
N ALA A 113 11.54 7.30 -7.69
CA ALA A 113 11.73 8.74 -7.51
C ALA A 113 10.51 9.45 -6.92
N LEU A 114 9.30 8.94 -7.19
CA LEU A 114 8.07 9.46 -6.62
C LEU A 114 7.86 9.01 -5.16
N LEU A 115 8.07 7.72 -4.89
CA LEU A 115 7.70 7.10 -3.62
C LEU A 115 8.80 7.19 -2.57
N ASN A 116 10.07 6.98 -2.94
CA ASN A 116 11.14 6.89 -1.96
C ASN A 116 11.43 8.25 -1.32
N GLY A 117 11.12 8.38 -0.03
CA GLY A 117 11.25 9.64 0.69
C GLY A 117 10.01 10.54 0.57
N TYR A 118 8.91 10.03 -0.01
CA TYR A 118 7.62 10.70 0.09
C TYR A 118 7.25 10.85 1.56
N SER A 119 6.87 12.06 1.97
CA SER A 119 6.44 12.36 3.33
C SER A 119 5.40 13.47 3.31
N THR A 120 4.34 13.31 4.08
CA THR A 120 3.33 14.36 4.31
C THR A 120 3.09 14.54 5.81
N PHE A 121 2.65 15.72 6.22
CA PHE A 121 2.34 16.03 7.62
C PHE A 121 0.87 16.42 7.81
N THR A 122 -0.04 15.78 7.08
CA THR A 122 -1.48 16.09 7.08
C THR A 122 -2.22 15.56 8.32
N GLY A 123 -1.52 14.89 9.25
CA GLY A 123 -2.10 14.35 10.49
C GLY A 123 -2.98 13.10 10.32
N SER A 124 -3.39 12.80 9.09
CA SER A 124 -4.08 11.57 8.65
C SER A 124 -3.76 11.29 7.17
N GLY A 125 -3.88 10.04 6.76
CA GLY A 125 -3.59 9.53 5.43
C GLY A 125 -2.16 9.01 5.22
N LEU A 126 -1.72 9.02 3.96
CA LEU A 126 -0.41 8.55 3.53
C LEU A 126 0.69 9.48 4.07
N THR A 127 1.37 9.05 5.12
CA THR A 127 2.33 9.87 5.86
C THR A 127 3.75 9.70 5.33
N GLY A 128 4.10 8.51 4.84
CA GLY A 128 5.38 8.34 4.14
C GLY A 128 5.55 7.01 3.41
N CYS A 129 6.46 7.00 2.45
CA CYS A 129 6.80 5.82 1.65
C CYS A 129 8.32 5.69 1.56
N PHE A 130 8.82 4.46 1.78
CA PHE A 130 10.25 4.18 1.79
C PHE A 130 10.53 2.88 1.05
N LEU A 131 11.56 2.90 0.19
CA LEU A 131 12.01 1.69 -0.49
C LEU A 131 12.67 0.74 0.52
N ASP A 132 12.22 -0.51 0.56
CA ASP A 132 12.77 -1.56 1.41
C ASP A 132 13.78 -2.42 0.65
N SER A 133 13.33 -2.97 -0.49
CA SER A 133 14.15 -3.83 -1.33
C SER A 133 13.80 -3.68 -2.81
N THR A 134 14.73 -4.06 -3.68
CA THR A 134 14.51 -4.11 -5.13
C THR A 134 15.07 -5.41 -5.68
N ARG A 135 14.30 -6.03 -6.55
CA ARG A 135 14.59 -7.26 -7.27
C ARG A 135 14.35 -7.03 -8.75
N ASP A 136 15.12 -7.74 -9.56
CA ASP A 136 15.13 -7.62 -11.00
C ASP A 136 15.02 -9.02 -11.56
N ASP A 137 13.83 -9.31 -12.06
CA ASP A 137 13.45 -10.62 -12.55
C ASP A 137 13.15 -10.52 -14.05
N THR A 138 13.37 -11.61 -14.77
CA THR A 138 12.93 -11.72 -16.16
C THR A 138 11.97 -12.89 -16.23
N GLU A 139 10.74 -12.62 -16.67
CA GLU A 139 9.74 -13.65 -16.84
C GLU A 139 9.74 -14.11 -18.31
N ASP A 140 9.93 -15.41 -18.51
CA ASP A 140 9.68 -16.07 -19.80
C ASP A 140 8.17 -16.36 -19.88
N ALA A 141 7.38 -15.36 -20.27
CA ALA A 141 6.02 -15.65 -20.74
C ALA A 141 6.14 -16.41 -22.07
N ALA A 142 5.35 -17.47 -22.26
CA ALA A 142 5.48 -18.49 -23.31
C ALA A 142 5.59 -17.97 -24.77
N SER A 143 5.43 -16.67 -25.02
CA SER A 143 5.60 -16.01 -26.31
C SER A 143 6.40 -14.70 -26.28
N ARG A 144 6.79 -14.15 -25.12
CA ARG A 144 7.57 -12.90 -25.01
C ARG A 144 8.33 -12.81 -23.69
N ARG A 145 9.64 -12.52 -23.75
CA ARG A 145 10.43 -12.15 -22.56
C ARG A 145 9.95 -10.80 -22.05
N VAL A 146 9.38 -10.78 -20.85
CA VAL A 146 8.98 -9.55 -20.17
C VAL A 146 10.00 -9.29 -19.06
N SER A 147 10.52 -8.07 -19.01
CA SER A 147 11.40 -7.67 -17.92
C SER A 147 10.55 -7.10 -16.78
N ARG A 148 10.82 -7.55 -15.55
CA ARG A 148 10.13 -7.13 -14.35
C ARG A 148 11.11 -6.58 -13.31
N PHE A 149 10.85 -5.37 -12.84
CA PHE A 149 11.49 -4.88 -11.62
C PHE A 149 10.48 -4.93 -10.49
N SER A 150 10.78 -5.70 -9.46
CA SER A 150 9.93 -5.89 -8.28
C SER A 150 10.54 -5.14 -7.09
N SER A 151 9.82 -4.21 -6.50
CA SER A 151 10.29 -3.45 -5.34
C SER A 151 9.30 -3.48 -4.21
N ASP A 152 9.80 -3.73 -3.00
CA ASP A 152 9.00 -3.65 -1.78
C ASP A 152 9.10 -2.24 -1.20
N PHE A 153 7.97 -1.63 -0.88
CA PHE A 153 7.87 -0.34 -0.23
C PHE A 153 7.21 -0.47 1.13
N ASN A 154 7.82 0.14 2.13
CA ASN A 154 7.24 0.36 3.45
C ASN A 154 6.41 1.65 3.41
N ILE A 155 5.11 1.51 3.63
CA ILE A 155 4.13 2.59 3.62
C ILE A 155 3.68 2.85 5.05
N ILE A 156 3.77 4.11 5.45
CA ILE A 156 3.31 4.61 6.73
C ILE A 156 1.97 5.31 6.52
N TRP A 157 0.92 4.76 7.11
CA TRP A 157 -0.43 5.27 7.04
C TRP A 157 -0.93 5.68 8.42
N ARG A 158 -1.70 6.76 8.47
CA ARG A 158 -2.33 7.24 9.70
C ARG A 158 -3.83 7.33 9.50
N ALA A 159 -4.59 6.52 10.25
CA ALA A 159 -6.05 6.56 10.24
C ALA A 159 -6.60 7.77 11.03
#